data_AF-A0A1V5BL39-F1
#
_entry.id   AF-A0A1V5BL39-F1
#
_cell.length_a   1.000
_cell.length_b   1.000
_cell.length_c   1.000
_cell.angle_alpha   90.00
_cell.angle_beta   90.00
_cell.angle_gamma   90.00
#
_symmetry.space_group_name_H-M   'P 1'
#
loop_
_entity.id
_entity.type
_entity.pdbx_description
1 polymer ?
#
loop_
_entity_poly.entity_id
_entity_poly.type
_entity_poly.pdbx_seq_one_letter_code
_entity_poly.pdbx_strand_id
1 'polypeptide(L)' 'MSEKTPRILKARACYGHLGGTLGGRLFERLLEKGWFEQDGDKTTVYLLTERGKQVFLKLGVDIYERR' A
#
# COMPACT_ATOMS: atom_id res chain seq x y z
N MET A 1 17.46 26.56 -5.85
CA MET A 1 16.23 25.73 -5.64
C MET A 1 16.58 24.33 -6.08
N SER A 2 16.71 23.37 -5.16
CA SER A 2 17.23 22.03 -5.46
C SER A 2 16.15 21.22 -6.18
N GLU A 3 16.33 21.04 -7.49
CA GLU A 3 15.55 20.11 -8.30
C GLU A 3 15.68 18.70 -7.73
N LYS A 4 14.63 18.21 -7.06
CA LYS A 4 14.53 16.81 -6.68
C LYS A 4 14.33 15.99 -7.94
N THR A 5 15.43 15.57 -8.56
CA THR A 5 15.41 14.55 -9.63
C THR A 5 14.56 13.38 -9.16
N PRO A 6 13.54 12.94 -9.92
CA PRO A 6 12.68 11.84 -9.49
C PRO A 6 13.53 10.58 -9.41
N ARG A 7 13.84 10.14 -8.18
CA ARG A 7 14.50 8.86 -7.94
C ARG A 7 13.53 7.76 -8.36
N ILE A 8 13.81 7.10 -9.48
CA ILE A 8 13.05 5.95 -9.94
C ILE A 8 13.31 4.81 -8.96
N LEU A 9 12.30 4.45 -8.18
CA LEU A 9 12.38 3.34 -7.24
C LEU A 9 12.21 2.02 -8.02
N LYS A 10 13.18 1.11 -7.87
CA LYS A 10 13.09 -0.23 -8.48
C LYS A 10 12.06 -1.06 -7.73
N ALA A 11 11.16 -1.72 -8.46
CA ALA A 11 10.24 -2.71 -7.93
C ALA A 11 10.43 -4.05 -8.65
N ARG A 12 10.19 -5.15 -7.93
CA ARG A 12 10.06 -6.49 -8.52
C ARG A 12 8.66 -6.97 -8.25
N ALA A 13 7.97 -7.41 -9.30
CA ALA A 13 6.71 -8.12 -9.17
C ALA A 13 7.01 -9.62 -9.17
N CYS A 14 6.80 -10.30 -8.05
CA CYS A 14 6.84 -11.76 -8.00
C CYS A 14 5.41 -12.23 -7.71
N TYR A 15 4.81 -12.96 -8.65
CA TYR A 15 3.46 -13.53 -8.52
C TYR A 15 2.35 -12.52 -8.21
N GLY A 16 2.47 -11.28 -8.72
CA GLY A 16 1.50 -10.20 -8.47
C GLY A 16 1.75 -9.41 -7.18
N HIS A 17 2.74 -9.79 -6.37
CA HIS A 17 3.14 -9.01 -5.20
C HIS A 17 4.16 -7.93 -5.57
N LEU A 18 3.87 -6.69 -5.19
CA LEU A 18 4.79 -5.57 -5.30
C LEU A 18 5.82 -5.65 -4.17
N GLY A 19 6.99 -6.24 -4.46
CA GLY A 19 8.08 -6.40 -3.51
C GLY A 19 9.22 -5.38 -3.70
N GLY A 20 10.18 -5.42 -2.78
CA GLY A 20 11.37 -4.56 -2.79
C GLY A 20 11.15 -3.20 -2.12
N THR A 21 12.12 -2.30 -2.25
CA THR A 21 12.12 -1.00 -1.55
C THR A 21 10.89 -0.15 -1.90
N LEU A 22 10.40 -0.20 -3.14
CA LEU A 22 9.17 0.52 -3.51
C LEU A 22 7.95 -0.06 -2.79
N GLY A 23 7.78 -1.38 -2.78
CA GLY A 23 6.66 -2.04 -2.11
C GLY A 23 6.62 -1.75 -0.62
N GLY A 24 7.77 -1.84 0.06
CA GLY A 24 7.90 -1.48 1.47
C GLY A 24 7.53 -0.02 1.75
N ARG A 25 8.10 0.92 0.99
CA ARG A 25 7.82 2.36 1.15
C ARG A 25 6.37 2.72 0.86
N LEU A 26 5.75 2.07 -0.13
CA LEU A 26 4.34 2.25 -0.42
C LEU A 26 3.51 1.74 0.76
N PHE A 27 3.81 0.55 1.25
CA PHE A 27 3.06 -0.05 2.36
C PHE A 27 3.16 0.77 3.64
N GLU A 28 4.35 1.24 4.01
CA GLU A 28 4.54 2.19 5.13
C GLU A 28 3.62 3.40 4.97
N ARG A 29 3.53 3.97 3.76
CA ARG A 29 2.67 5.14 3.50
C ARG A 29 1.18 4.85 3.58
N LEU A 30 0.76 3.64 3.22
CA LEU A 30 -0.64 3.22 3.35
C LEU A 30 -1.02 3.05 4.84
N LEU A 31 -0.09 2.55 5.66
CA LEU A 31 -0.24 2.50 7.12
C LEU A 31 -0.25 3.90 7.75
N GLU A 32 0.70 4.77 7.38
CA GLU A 32 0.75 6.16 7.88
C GLU A 32 -0.53 6.96 7.54
N LYS A 33 -1.17 6.66 6.40
CA LYS A 33 -2.45 7.27 6.02
C LYS A 33 -3.67 6.67 6.75
N GLY A 34 -3.47 5.62 7.54
CA GLY A 34 -4.52 4.88 8.23
C GLY A 34 -5.47 4.17 7.27
N TRP A 35 -4.99 3.74 6.11
CA TRP A 35 -5.79 2.92 5.19
C TRP A 35 -5.78 1.46 5.61
N PHE A 36 -4.69 1.04 6.24
CA PHE A 36 -4.57 -0.24 6.93
C PHE A 36 -4.23 0.00 8.39
N GLU A 37 -4.70 -0.88 9.25
CA GLU A 37 -4.32 -0.99 10.65
C GLU A 37 -3.78 -2.39 10.94
N GLN A 38 -2.85 -2.51 11.88
CA GLN A 38 -2.33 -3.82 12.27
C GLN A 38 -3.38 -4.54 13.12
N ASP A 39 -3.69 -5.78 12.77
CA ASP A 39 -4.56 -6.63 13.59
C ASP A 39 -3.81 -6.96 14.87
N GLY A 40 -4.30 -6.46 16.01
CA GLY A 40 -3.49 -6.20 17.22
C GLY A 40 -2.49 -7.29 17.62
N ASP A 41 -2.85 -8.57 17.51
CA ASP A 41 -2.00 -9.70 17.95
C ASP A 41 -1.10 -10.26 16.82
N LYS A 42 -1.38 -9.92 15.56
CA LYS A 42 -0.74 -10.50 14.38
C LYS A 42 0.09 -9.46 13.65
N THR A 43 1.40 -9.54 13.85
CA THR A 43 2.35 -8.59 13.24
C THR A 43 2.36 -8.59 11.72
N THR A 44 1.87 -9.67 11.10
CA THR A 44 1.80 -9.88 9.65
C THR A 44 0.40 -9.71 9.06
N VAL A 45 -0.61 -9.43 9.88
CA VAL A 45 -1.99 -9.25 9.42
C VAL A 45 -2.39 -7.79 9.57
N TYR A 46 -2.95 -7.26 8.49
CA TYR A 46 -3.38 -5.88 8.40
C TYR A 46 -4.84 -5.85 7.98
N LEU A 47 -5.65 -5.13 8.73
CA LEU A 47 -7.06 -4.91 8.45
C LEU A 47 -7.20 -3.65 7.60
N LEU A 48 -8.10 -3.71 6.64
CA LEU A 48 -8.45 -2.55 5.85
C LEU A 48 -9.47 -1.70 6.63
N THR A 49 -9.10 -0.45 6.91
CA THR A 49 -9.97 0.48 7.63
C THR A 49 -11.09 1.00 6.72
N GLU A 50 -12.15 1.55 7.30
CA GLU A 50 -13.22 2.22 6.54
C GLU A 50 -12.68 3.36 5.66
N ARG A 51 -11.68 4.09 6.16
CA ARG A 51 -10.99 5.13 5.39
C ARG A 51 -10.26 4.53 4.19
N GLY A 52 -9.58 3.41 4.38
CA GLY A 52 -8.92 2.66 3.32
C GLY A 52 -9.91 2.30 2.22
N LYS A 53 -11.04 1.67 2.59
CA LYS A 53 -12.12 1.29 1.64
C LYS A 53 -12.58 2.47 0.80
N GLN A 54 -12.90 3.61 1.43
CA GLN A 54 -13.35 4.80 0.70
C GLN A 54 -12.31 5.32 -0.30
N VAL A 55 -11.02 5.28 0.05
CA VAL A 55 -9.98 5.74 -0.87
C VAL A 55 -9.73 4.73 -1.98
N PHE A 56 -9.74 3.43 -1.71
CA PHE A 56 -9.63 2.42 -2.76
C PHE A 56 -10.76 2.52 -3.78
N LEU A 57 -12.00 2.74 -3.32
CA LEU A 57 -13.14 3.03 -4.20
C LEU A 57 -12.92 4.29 -5.04
N LYS A 58 -12.40 5.37 -4.45
CA LYS A 58 -12.05 6.61 -5.19
C LYS A 58 -10.92 6.41 -6.21
N LEU A 59 -10.01 5.48 -5.95
CA LEU A 59 -8.93 5.10 -6.86
C LEU A 59 -9.42 4.14 -7.97
N GLY A 60 -10.67 3.69 -7.92
CA GLY A 60 -11.23 2.71 -8.86
C GLY A 60 -10.73 1.29 -8.64
N VAL A 61 -10.20 0.99 -7.44
CA VAL A 61 -9.76 -0.34 -7.07
C VAL A 61 -10.89 -1.04 -6.34
N ASP A 62 -11.49 -2.04 -6.97
CA ASP A 62 -12.44 -2.92 -6.29
C ASP A 62 -11.67 -3.96 -5.46
N ILE A 63 -11.86 -3.89 -4.15
CA ILE A 63 -11.16 -4.71 -3.15
C ILE A 63 -11.93 -5.98 -2.78
N TYR A 64 -13.16 -6.15 -3.29
CA TYR A 64 -14.01 -7.32 -3.05
C TYR A 64 -14.14 -8.20 -4.29
N GLU A 65 -13.67 -7.72 -5.45
CA GLU A 65 -13.58 -8.48 -6.69
C GLU A 65 -12.60 -9.66 -6.50
N ARG A 66 -13.16 -10.84 -6.27
CA ARG A 66 -12.41 -12.09 -6.24
C ARG A 66 -12.19 -12.53 -7.69
N ARG A 67 -11.05 -12.17 -8.28
CA ARG A 67 -10.62 -12.69 -9.58
C ARG A 67 -10.03 -14.08 -9.47
#